data_AF-A0A5K1FTJ7-F1
#
_entry.id   AF-A0A5K1FTJ7-F1
#
_cell.length_a   1.000
_cell.length_b   1.000
_cell.length_c   1.000
_cell.angle_alpha   90.00
_cell.angle_beta   90.00
_cell.angle_gamma   90.00
#
_symmetry.space_group_name_H-M   'P 1'
#
loop_
_entity.id
_entity.type
_entity.pdbx_description
1 polymer ?
#
loop_
_entity_poly.entity_id
_entity_poly.type
_entity_poly.pdbx_seq_one_letter_code
_entity_poly.pdbx_strand_id
1 'polypeptide(L)' 'INELADIARCIANANLHNDQASAYLVSCLEDLQDVLSSKKHVALTVQTFGARIEKLLR' A
#
# COMPACT_ATOMS: atom_id res chain seq x y z
N ILE A 1 -0.82 1.49 -11.31
CA ILE A 1 0.11 2.65 -11.26
C ILE A 1 -0.77 3.87 -11.03
N ASN A 2 -1.25 4.13 -9.80
CA ASN A 2 -0.55 5.02 -8.87
C ASN A 2 -1.16 5.05 -7.45
N GLU A 3 -1.87 4.00 -6.99
CA GLU A 3 -2.63 4.01 -5.71
C GLU A 3 -1.87 4.64 -4.53
N LEU A 4 -0.59 4.30 -4.33
CA LEU A 4 0.23 4.90 -3.27
C LEU A 4 0.44 6.41 -3.44
N ALA A 5 0.68 6.85 -4.69
CA ALA A 5 0.84 8.25 -5.03
C ALA A 5 -0.49 9.03 -4.96
N ASP A 6 -1.60 8.35 -5.24
CA ASP A 6 -2.94 8.92 -5.14
C ASP A 6 -3.33 9.12 -3.67
N ILE A 7 -3.08 8.12 -2.81
CA ILE A 7 -3.25 8.24 -1.35
C ILE A 7 -2.34 9.34 -0.78
N ALA A 8 -1.06 9.40 -1.19
CA ALA A 8 -0.14 10.44 -0.75
C ALA A 8 -0.64 11.85 -1.15
N ARG A 9 -1.24 11.99 -2.34
CA ARG A 9 -1.85 13.25 -2.80
C ARG A 9 -3.10 13.60 -2.01
N CYS A 10 -3.95 12.63 -1.67
CA CYS A 10 -5.11 12.81 -0.80
C CYS A 10 -4.71 13.35 0.57
N ILE A 11 -3.69 12.76 1.20
CA ILE A 11 -3.15 13.21 2.49
C ILE A 11 -2.55 14.62 2.39
N ALA A 12 -1.73 14.88 1.36
CA ALA A 12 -1.08 16.17 1.17
C ALA A 12 -2.07 17.33 0.94
N ASN A 13 -3.21 17.03 0.34
CA ASN A 13 -4.26 18.02 0.05
C ASN A 13 -5.38 18.08 1.11
N ALA A 14 -5.25 17.34 2.22
CA ALA A 14 -6.27 17.33 3.25
C ALA A 14 -6.43 18.72 3.89
N ASN A 15 -7.66 19.24 3.87
CA ASN A 15 -7.98 20.51 4.54
C ASN A 15 -8.16 20.28 6.05
N LEU A 16 -7.12 20.57 6.83
CA LEU A 16 -7.07 20.36 8.28
C LEU A 16 -8.02 21.27 9.09
N HIS A 17 -8.61 22.29 8.46
CA HIS A 17 -9.59 23.17 9.10
C HIS A 17 -11.03 22.64 9.02
N ASN A 18 -11.25 21.52 8.32
CA ASN A 18 -12.53 20.85 8.28
C ASN A 18 -12.68 19.93 9.51
N ASP A 19 -13.84 19.96 10.18
CA ASP A 19 -14.13 19.08 11.32
C ASP A 19 -14.04 17.59 10.96
N GLN A 20 -14.18 17.24 9.67
CA GLN A 20 -14.05 15.88 9.15
C GLN A 20 -12.63 15.50 8.72
N ALA A 21 -11.64 16.40 8.86
CA ALA A 21 -10.27 16.16 8.40
C ALA A 21 -9.63 14.94 9.09
N SER A 22 -9.90 14.74 10.37
CA SER A 22 -9.41 13.59 11.14
C SER A 22 -9.96 12.28 10.59
N ALA A 23 -11.27 12.18 10.37
CA ALA A 23 -11.92 10.99 9.81
C ALA A 23 -11.43 10.70 8.38
N TYR A 24 -11.28 11.75 7.57
CA TYR A 24 -10.73 11.64 6.21
C TYR A 24 -9.29 11.11 6.20
N LEU A 25 -8.43 11.63 7.08
CA LEU A 25 -7.04 11.16 7.20
C LEU A 25 -6.97 9.72 7.71
N VAL A 26 -7.85 9.31 8.62
CA VAL A 26 -7.95 7.93 9.08
C VAL A 26 -8.28 7.00 7.91
N SER A 27 -9.28 7.34 7.09
CA SER A 27 -9.62 6.55 5.89
C SER A 27 -8.45 6.46 4.90
N CYS A 28 -7.71 7.56 4.69
CA CYS A 28 -6.51 7.53 3.83
C CYS A 28 -5.40 6.60 4.39
N LEU A 29 -5.29 6.47 5.72
CA LEU A 29 -4.34 5.55 6.37
C LEU A 29 -4.79 4.09 6.28
N GLU A 30 -6.09 3.83 6.34
CA GLU A 30 -6.66 2.50 6.11
C GLU A 30 -6.38 2.03 4.68
N ASP A 31 -6.66 2.88 3.67
CA ASP A 31 -6.34 2.61 2.27
C ASP A 31 -4.83 2.33 2.08
N LEU A 32 -3.96 3.10 2.77
CA LEU A 32 -2.52 2.88 2.72
C LEU A 32 -2.13 1.51 3.28
N GLN A 33 -2.74 1.10 4.40
CA GLN A 33 -2.48 -0.19 5.02
C GLN A 33 -2.88 -1.36 4.12
N ASP A 34 -4.01 -1.26 3.43
CA ASP A 34 -4.49 -2.29 2.52
C ASP A 34 -3.55 -2.47 1.32
N VAL A 35 -3.12 -1.36 0.71
CA VAL A 35 -2.19 -1.39 -0.42
C VAL A 35 -0.84 -1.97 0.00
N LEU A 36 -0.33 -1.61 1.18
CA LEU A 36 0.92 -2.17 1.70
C LEU A 36 0.80 -3.67 2.01
N SER A 37 -0.32 -4.11 2.57
CA SER A 37 -0.59 -5.51 2.89
C SER A 37 -0.67 -6.38 1.62
N SER A 38 -1.38 -5.90 0.60
CA SER A 38 -1.43 -6.55 -0.72
C SER A 38 -0.03 -6.69 -1.34
N LYS A 39 0.76 -5.61 -1.35
CA LYS A 39 2.14 -5.63 -1.87
C LYS A 39 3.05 -6.59 -1.11
N LYS A 40 2.87 -6.73 0.21
CA LYS A 40 3.58 -7.73 1.02
C LYS A 40 3.29 -9.15 0.53
N HIS A 41 2.04 -9.47 0.21
CA HIS A 41 1.67 -10.79 -0.31
C HIS A 41 2.33 -11.05 -1.66
N VAL A 42 2.28 -10.07 -2.57
CA VAL A 42 2.96 -10.17 -3.88
C VAL A 42 4.47 -10.40 -3.70
N ALA A 43 5.11 -9.67 -2.79
CA ALA A 43 6.54 -9.84 -2.51
C ALA A 43 6.88 -11.25 -1.98
N LEU A 44 6.08 -11.77 -1.04
CA LEU A 44 6.25 -13.13 -0.51
C LEU A 44 6.04 -14.19 -1.60
N THR A 45 5.05 -13.99 -2.47
CA THR A 45 4.78 -14.86 -3.61
C THR A 45 5.99 -14.91 -4.55
N VAL A 46 6.52 -13.75 -4.94
CA VAL A 46 7.71 -13.65 -5.79
C VAL A 46 8.92 -14.33 -5.14
N GLN A 47 9.16 -14.07 -3.85
CA GLN A 47 10.26 -14.71 -3.11
C GLN A 47 10.11 -16.23 -3.08
N THR A 48 8.92 -16.73 -2.78
CA THR A 48 8.64 -18.18 -2.66
C THR A 48 8.84 -18.89 -3.99
N PHE A 49 8.27 -18.35 -5.07
CA PHE A 49 8.42 -18.94 -6.39
C PHE A 49 9.85 -18.79 -6.92
N GLY A 50 10.51 -17.65 -6.68
CA GLY A 50 11.92 -17.45 -7.02
C GLY A 50 12.84 -18.48 -6.37
N ALA A 51 12.70 -18.71 -5.07
CA ALA A 51 13.48 -19.73 -4.35
C ALA A 51 13.22 -21.15 -4.86
N ARG A 52 11.97 -21.45 -5.28
CA ARG A 52 11.63 -22.75 -5.86
C ARG A 52 12.22 -22.94 -7.26
N ILE A 53 12.20 -21.90 -8.09
CA ILE A 53 12.84 -21.91 -9.42
C ILE A 53 14.35 -22.11 -9.27
N GLU A 54 15.00 -21.38 -8.35
CA GLU A 54 16.44 -21.52 -8.11
C GLU A 54 16.83 -22.96 -7.75
N LYS A 55 16.01 -23.65 -6.95
CA LYS A 55 16.21 -25.07 -6.60
C LYS A 55 16.02 -26.04 -7.76
N LEU A 56 15.24 -25.69 -8.78
CA LEU A 56 15.03 -26.54 -9.96
C LEU A 56 16.11 -26.36 -11.03
N LEU A 57 16.81 -25.22 -11.01
CA LEU A 57 17.88 -24.88 -11.96
C LEU A 57 19.27 -25.34 -11.49
N ARG A 58 19.37 -25.95 -10.30
CA ARG A 58 20.59 -26.56 -9.74
C ARG A 58 20.39 -28.06 -9.61
#